data_AF-A0A7X2LPL4-F1
#
_entry.id   AF-A0A7X2LPL4-F1
#
_cell.length_a   1.000
_cell.length_b   1.000
_cell.length_c   1.000
_cell.angle_alpha   90.00
_cell.angle_beta   90.00
_cell.angle_gamma   90.00
#
_symmetry.space_group_name_H-M   'P 1'
#
loop_
_entity.id
_entity.type
_entity.pdbx_description
1 polymer ?
#
loop_
_entity_poly.entity_id
_entity_poly.type
_entity_poly.pdbx_seq_one_letter_code
_entity_poly.pdbx_strand_id
1 'polypeptide(L)'
;MKTYSENVLAKVPEVTLGFWLIKIAATTLGETGGDAASMSMNLGYLTSTGIFAAFFVIAVAYQIKSKNFHPLIYWITIIATTTVGTTLADFSDRSLGIGYTGGTTLLSALLLASLLLWKRTLGSVSVNTVSSPRAEMFYWITIMFSQTLGTALGDWTADSAGMGYTGAAAIFGGLLALLVLAYYGTKISRTLLFWAAFILTRPLGAVVGDFLDKPLSAGGLALSRYGASIALLAFMLCAMLVFRQRAATASH
;
A
#
# COMPACT_ATOMS: atom_id res chain seq x y z
N MET A 1 19.04 -0.99 -39.91
CA MET A 1 18.15 -1.96 -39.25
C MET A 1 17.59 -1.29 -37.99
N LYS A 2 16.37 -0.76 -38.05
CA LYS A 2 15.70 -0.17 -36.88
C LYS A 2 15.13 -1.32 -36.05
N THR A 3 15.78 -1.65 -34.95
CA THR A 3 15.24 -2.60 -33.98
C THR A 3 14.02 -1.95 -33.33
N TYR A 4 12.82 -2.34 -33.75
CA TYR A 4 11.62 -2.03 -32.99
C TYR A 4 11.74 -2.81 -31.68
N SER A 5 12.23 -2.16 -30.63
CA SER A 5 12.02 -2.66 -29.28
C SER A 5 10.52 -2.58 -29.06
N GLU A 6 9.84 -3.73 -29.06
CA GLU A 6 8.44 -3.78 -28.64
C GLU A 6 8.39 -3.15 -27.25
N ASN A 7 7.68 -2.04 -27.10
CA ASN A 7 7.39 -1.44 -25.81
C ASN A 7 6.56 -2.45 -25.01
N VAL A 8 7.22 -3.34 -24.26
CA VAL A 8 6.55 -4.23 -23.32
C VAL A 8 5.95 -3.33 -22.24
N LEU A 9 4.64 -3.10 -22.32
CA LEU A 9 3.90 -2.31 -21.34
C LEU A 9 3.95 -3.03 -19.99
N ALA A 10 4.30 -2.32 -18.92
CA ALA A 10 4.26 -2.89 -17.59
C ALA A 10 2.81 -3.11 -17.16
N LYS A 11 2.53 -4.15 -16.36
CA LYS A 11 1.15 -4.48 -15.92
C LYS A 11 0.69 -3.67 -14.71
N VAL A 12 1.25 -2.49 -14.55
CA VAL A 12 1.09 -1.57 -13.43
C VAL A 12 0.72 -0.19 -13.99
N PRO A 13 -0.07 0.61 -13.26
CA PRO A 13 -0.48 1.93 -13.72
C PRO A 13 0.71 2.88 -13.88
N GLU A 14 0.59 3.81 -14.81
CA GLU A 14 1.44 4.98 -14.89
C GLU A 14 1.37 5.80 -13.58
N VAL A 15 2.53 6.20 -13.07
CA VAL A 15 2.67 6.94 -11.80
C VAL A 15 2.32 8.41 -12.01
N THR A 16 1.03 8.70 -12.08
CA THR A 16 0.44 10.04 -12.21
C THR A 16 -0.05 10.59 -10.87
N LEU A 17 -0.52 11.84 -10.84
CA LEU A 17 -1.23 12.37 -9.67
C LEU A 17 -2.47 11.54 -9.32
N GLY A 18 -3.24 11.11 -10.34
CA GLY A 18 -4.42 10.26 -10.15
C GLY A 18 -4.08 8.91 -9.51
N PHE A 19 -2.92 8.34 -9.86
CA PHE A 19 -2.41 7.14 -9.20
C PHE A 19 -2.21 7.35 -7.69
N TRP A 20 -1.55 8.45 -7.29
CA TRP A 20 -1.29 8.73 -5.88
C TRP A 20 -2.56 9.01 -5.09
N LEU A 21 -3.52 9.74 -5.67
CA LEU A 21 -4.81 10.00 -5.02
C LEU A 21 -5.59 8.71 -4.75
N ILE A 22 -5.70 7.84 -5.77
CA ILE A 22 -6.40 6.55 -5.62
C ILE A 22 -5.63 5.64 -4.68
N LYS A 23 -4.29 5.66 -4.70
CA LYS A 23 -3.46 4.85 -3.78
C LYS A 23 -3.65 5.26 -2.32
N ILE A 24 -3.68 6.55 -2.01
CA ILE A 24 -3.94 7.03 -0.65
C ILE A 24 -5.35 6.60 -0.20
N ALA A 25 -6.36 6.76 -1.05
CA ALA A 25 -7.70 6.30 -0.73
C ALA A 25 -7.76 4.77 -0.53
N ALA A 26 -7.01 4.00 -1.32
CA ALA A 26 -6.93 2.55 -1.20
C ALA A 26 -6.25 2.11 0.10
N THR A 27 -5.17 2.80 0.52
CA THR A 27 -4.51 2.48 1.79
C THR A 27 -5.39 2.82 2.98
N THR A 28 -6.08 3.97 2.96
CA THR A 28 -7.07 4.31 3.98
C THR A 28 -8.23 3.31 4.02
N LEU A 29 -8.75 2.89 2.86
CA LEU A 29 -9.79 1.86 2.75
C LEU A 29 -9.31 0.52 3.32
N GLY A 30 -8.05 0.16 3.06
CA GLY A 30 -7.45 -1.05 3.60
C GLY A 30 -7.43 -1.07 5.12
N GLU A 31 -7.19 0.08 5.75
CA GLU A 31 -7.25 0.24 7.19
C GLU A 31 -8.67 0.02 7.72
N THR A 32 -9.61 0.87 7.30
CA THR A 32 -10.98 0.85 7.80
C THR A 32 -11.69 -0.46 7.46
N GLY A 33 -11.37 -1.04 6.30
CA GLY A 33 -11.91 -2.34 5.86
C GLY A 33 -11.31 -3.53 6.61
N GLY A 34 -10.02 -3.47 6.92
CA GLY A 34 -9.34 -4.44 7.79
C GLY A 34 -9.97 -4.46 9.17
N ASP A 35 -10.11 -3.28 9.78
CA ASP A 35 -10.71 -3.08 11.10
C ASP A 35 -12.22 -3.36 11.15
N ALA A 36 -12.93 -3.11 10.05
CA ALA A 36 -14.33 -3.52 9.95
C ALA A 36 -14.46 -5.04 10.12
N ALA A 37 -13.61 -5.82 9.45
CA ALA A 37 -13.63 -7.28 9.56
C ALA A 37 -13.08 -7.78 10.90
N SER A 38 -11.90 -7.30 11.32
CA SER A 38 -11.23 -7.81 12.51
C SER A 38 -11.92 -7.38 13.80
N MET A 39 -12.30 -6.10 13.92
CA MET A 39 -12.84 -5.51 15.14
C MET A 39 -14.36 -5.42 15.12
N SER A 40 -14.96 -4.89 14.05
CA SER A 40 -16.41 -4.60 14.05
C SER A 40 -17.27 -5.85 13.84
N MET A 41 -16.80 -6.79 13.01
CA MET A 41 -17.40 -8.12 12.86
C MET A 41 -16.89 -9.12 13.91
N ASN A 42 -15.95 -8.71 14.76
CA ASN A 42 -15.34 -9.53 15.81
C ASN A 42 -14.74 -10.85 15.29
N LEU A 43 -14.20 -10.87 14.06
CA LEU A 43 -13.55 -12.05 13.48
C LEU A 43 -12.14 -12.28 14.07
N GLY A 44 -11.54 -11.22 14.64
CA GLY A 44 -10.16 -11.20 15.08
C GLY A 44 -9.15 -11.05 13.92
N TYR A 45 -7.92 -10.68 14.27
CA TYR A 45 -6.88 -10.33 13.27
C TYR A 45 -6.42 -11.54 12.45
N LEU A 46 -6.24 -12.71 13.06
CA LEU A 46 -5.77 -13.91 12.36
C LEU A 46 -6.79 -14.41 11.33
N THR A 47 -8.06 -14.54 11.72
CA THR A 47 -9.15 -14.98 10.82
C THR A 47 -9.33 -14.00 9.66
N SER A 48 -9.35 -12.70 9.96
CA SER A 48 -9.49 -11.66 8.94
C SER A 48 -8.31 -11.67 7.97
N THR A 49 -7.09 -11.86 8.48
CA THR A 49 -5.89 -12.03 7.65
C THR A 49 -6.02 -13.22 6.71
N GLY A 50 -6.48 -14.36 7.20
CA GLY A 50 -6.68 -15.56 6.36
C GLY A 50 -7.68 -15.32 5.22
N ILE A 51 -8.80 -14.67 5.51
CA ILE A 51 -9.83 -14.34 4.52
C ILE A 51 -9.28 -13.38 3.46
N PHE A 52 -8.67 -12.27 3.88
CA PHE A 52 -8.12 -11.30 2.94
C PHE A 52 -6.91 -11.85 2.17
N ALA A 53 -6.10 -12.71 2.79
CA ALA A 53 -4.95 -13.33 2.13
C ALA A 53 -5.41 -14.28 1.02
N ALA A 54 -6.47 -15.06 1.24
CA ALA A 54 -7.06 -15.88 0.21
C ALA A 54 -7.55 -15.03 -0.98
N PHE A 55 -8.25 -13.92 -0.70
CA PHE A 55 -8.70 -12.99 -1.75
C PHE A 55 -7.53 -12.33 -2.48
N PHE A 56 -6.49 -11.91 -1.77
CA PHE A 56 -5.28 -11.32 -2.33
C PHE A 56 -4.54 -12.30 -3.24
N VAL A 57 -4.36 -13.56 -2.82
CA VAL A 57 -3.71 -14.60 -3.64
C VAL A 57 -4.49 -14.83 -4.94
N ILE A 58 -5.83 -14.88 -4.88
CA ILE A 58 -6.67 -15.01 -6.08
C ILE A 58 -6.48 -13.79 -7.01
N ALA A 59 -6.50 -12.58 -6.45
CA ALA A 59 -6.34 -11.34 -7.22
C ALA A 59 -4.94 -11.24 -7.88
N VAL A 60 -3.88 -11.60 -7.15
CA VAL A 60 -2.51 -11.67 -7.69
C VAL A 60 -2.40 -12.73 -8.77
N ALA A 61 -2.97 -13.93 -8.57
CA ALA A 61 -2.97 -14.97 -9.57
C ALA A 61 -3.66 -14.52 -10.87
N TYR A 62 -4.75 -13.75 -10.76
CA TYR A 62 -5.40 -13.16 -11.93
C TYR A 62 -4.52 -12.09 -12.60
N GLN A 63 -3.84 -11.24 -11.83
CA GLN A 63 -2.92 -10.23 -12.35
C GLN A 63 -1.77 -10.88 -13.16
N ILE A 64 -1.14 -11.90 -12.58
CA ILE A 64 -0.05 -12.66 -13.22
C ILE A 64 -0.52 -13.35 -14.50
N LYS A 65 -1.72 -13.94 -14.48
CA LYS A 65 -2.31 -14.61 -15.66
C LYS A 65 -2.74 -13.64 -16.75
N SER A 66 -3.09 -12.40 -16.41
CA SER A 66 -3.55 -11.44 -17.40
C SER A 66 -2.42 -11.02 -18.34
N LYS A 67 -2.72 -10.90 -19.63
CA LYS A 67 -1.74 -10.48 -20.65
C LYS A 67 -1.60 -8.96 -20.74
N ASN A 68 -2.61 -8.22 -20.31
CA ASN A 68 -2.69 -6.76 -20.44
C ASN A 68 -2.85 -6.09 -19.07
N PHE A 69 -2.55 -4.80 -18.99
CA PHE A 69 -2.88 -4.02 -17.81
C PHE A 69 -4.39 -3.80 -17.70
N HIS A 70 -4.98 -4.20 -16.57
CA HIS A 70 -6.36 -3.91 -16.23
C HIS A 70 -6.42 -3.08 -14.93
N PRO A 71 -6.83 -1.80 -15.00
CA PRO A 71 -6.87 -0.92 -13.84
C PRO A 71 -7.69 -1.47 -12.67
N LEU A 72 -8.89 -2.02 -12.95
CA LEU A 72 -9.77 -2.55 -11.91
C LEU A 72 -9.12 -3.70 -11.13
N ILE A 73 -8.53 -4.65 -11.84
CA ILE A 73 -7.86 -5.80 -11.19
C ILE A 73 -6.68 -5.29 -10.36
N TYR A 74 -5.89 -4.36 -10.89
CA TYR A 74 -4.78 -3.77 -10.14
C TYR A 74 -5.25 -3.13 -8.83
N TRP A 75 -6.30 -2.30 -8.87
CA TRP A 75 -6.82 -1.64 -7.68
C TRP A 75 -7.51 -2.61 -6.71
N ILE A 76 -8.20 -3.63 -7.20
CA ILE A 76 -8.71 -4.73 -6.36
C ILE A 76 -7.56 -5.42 -5.62
N THR A 77 -6.47 -5.75 -6.33
CA THR A 77 -5.30 -6.37 -5.72
C THR A 77 -4.65 -5.44 -4.70
N ILE A 78 -4.60 -4.12 -4.97
CA ILE A 78 -4.10 -3.12 -4.02
C ILE A 78 -4.99 -3.02 -2.78
N ILE A 79 -6.32 -3.02 -2.92
CA ILE A 79 -7.23 -3.02 -1.77
C ILE A 79 -7.04 -4.29 -0.95
N ALA A 80 -7.00 -5.45 -1.61
CA ALA A 80 -6.80 -6.74 -0.96
C ALA A 80 -5.49 -6.80 -0.18
N THR A 81 -4.37 -6.34 -0.76
CA THR A 81 -3.09 -6.34 -0.05
C THR A 81 -3.06 -5.32 1.08
N THR A 82 -3.76 -4.20 0.97
CA THR A 82 -3.85 -3.23 2.07
C THR A 82 -4.67 -3.78 3.24
N THR A 83 -5.79 -4.48 3.00
CA THR A 83 -6.57 -5.10 4.09
C THR A 83 -5.83 -6.26 4.75
N VAL A 84 -5.15 -7.11 3.96
CA VAL A 84 -4.19 -8.11 4.50
C VAL A 84 -3.12 -7.41 5.34
N GLY A 85 -2.57 -6.31 4.81
CA GLY A 85 -1.53 -5.52 5.45
C GLY A 85 -1.94 -5.08 6.85
N THR A 86 -3.12 -4.47 6.98
CA THR A 86 -3.71 -4.04 8.25
C THR A 86 -3.79 -5.20 9.24
N THR A 87 -4.54 -6.23 8.89
CA THR A 87 -4.87 -7.30 9.84
C THR A 87 -3.65 -8.13 10.20
N LEU A 88 -2.68 -8.25 9.29
CA LEU A 88 -1.42 -8.93 9.56
C LEU A 88 -0.51 -8.09 10.45
N ALA A 89 -0.50 -6.76 10.30
CA ALA A 89 0.26 -5.86 11.16
C ALA A 89 -0.28 -5.93 12.58
N ASP A 90 -1.59 -5.75 12.75
CA ASP A 90 -2.26 -5.87 14.05
C ASP A 90 -2.05 -7.23 14.70
N PHE A 91 -2.12 -8.31 13.92
CA PHE A 91 -1.83 -9.64 14.43
C PHE A 91 -0.38 -9.72 14.95
N SER A 92 0.57 -9.18 14.19
CA SER A 92 1.98 -9.20 14.54
C SER A 92 2.26 -8.36 15.79
N ASP A 93 1.77 -7.14 15.83
CA ASP A 93 2.09 -6.18 16.89
C ASP A 93 1.31 -6.45 18.17
N ARG A 94 0.01 -6.76 18.05
CA ARG A 94 -0.92 -6.85 19.18
C ARG A 94 -1.17 -8.28 19.64
N SER A 95 -1.18 -9.27 18.74
CA SER A 95 -1.53 -10.66 19.09
C SER A 95 -0.33 -11.58 19.32
N LEU A 96 0.76 -11.43 18.56
CA LEU A 96 1.98 -12.21 18.78
C LEU A 96 2.80 -11.73 20.00
N GLY A 97 2.47 -10.56 20.56
CA GLY A 97 3.10 -10.03 21.77
C GLY A 97 4.50 -9.44 21.56
N ILE A 98 4.93 -9.24 20.32
CA ILE A 98 6.23 -8.60 20.00
C ILE A 98 6.15 -7.06 20.04
N GLY A 99 4.95 -6.49 20.11
CA GLY A 99 4.70 -5.05 20.16
C GLY A 99 5.06 -4.33 18.87
N TYR A 100 4.62 -3.08 18.76
CA TYR A 100 4.82 -2.26 17.55
C TYR A 100 6.29 -2.09 17.15
N THR A 101 7.20 -1.93 18.12
CA THR A 101 8.65 -1.85 17.82
C THR A 101 9.18 -3.15 17.22
N GLY A 102 8.75 -4.30 17.77
CA GLY A 102 9.14 -5.62 17.28
C GLY A 102 8.62 -5.90 15.88
N GLY A 103 7.31 -5.70 15.64
CA GLY A 103 6.74 -5.94 14.32
C GLY A 103 7.19 -4.93 13.27
N THR A 104 7.30 -3.64 13.60
CA THR A 104 7.89 -2.64 12.68
C THR A 104 9.32 -3.02 12.28
N THR A 105 10.14 -3.49 13.22
CA THR A 105 11.52 -3.94 12.94
C THR A 105 11.54 -5.17 12.04
N LEU A 106 10.72 -6.19 12.36
CA LEU A 106 10.59 -7.41 11.57
C LEU A 106 10.14 -7.11 10.14
N LEU A 107 9.08 -6.29 9.99
CA LEU A 107 8.50 -5.95 8.69
C LEU A 107 9.44 -5.06 7.86
N SER A 108 10.22 -4.19 8.52
CA SER A 108 11.29 -3.44 7.85
C SER A 108 12.36 -4.37 7.29
N ALA A 109 12.79 -5.36 8.07
CA ALA A 109 13.76 -6.36 7.61
C ALA A 109 13.23 -7.18 6.43
N LEU A 110 11.97 -7.63 6.49
CA LEU A 110 11.31 -8.37 5.40
C LEU A 110 11.15 -7.53 4.13
N LEU A 111 10.77 -6.26 4.26
CA LEU A 111 10.66 -5.34 3.13
C LEU A 111 12.03 -5.13 2.46
N LEU A 112 13.06 -4.83 3.25
CA LEU A 112 14.42 -4.64 2.73
C LEU A 112 14.95 -5.93 2.08
N ALA A 113 14.70 -7.09 2.69
CA ALA A 113 15.07 -8.37 2.12
C ALA A 113 14.36 -8.62 0.78
N SER A 114 13.06 -8.31 0.67
CA SER A 114 12.30 -8.49 -0.58
C SER A 114 12.83 -7.61 -1.72
N LEU A 115 13.14 -6.34 -1.44
CA LEU A 115 13.75 -5.42 -2.41
C LEU A 115 15.16 -5.87 -2.82
N LEU A 116 15.98 -6.32 -1.86
CA LEU A 116 17.33 -6.80 -2.12
C LEU A 116 17.33 -8.07 -2.96
N LEU A 117 16.49 -9.05 -2.61
CA LEU A 117 16.34 -10.29 -3.36
C LEU A 117 15.82 -10.01 -4.76
N TRP A 118 14.82 -9.13 -4.92
CA TRP A 118 14.34 -8.72 -6.23
C TRP A 118 15.48 -8.11 -7.05
N LYS A 119 16.22 -7.13 -6.52
CA LYS A 119 17.36 -6.52 -7.21
C LYS A 119 18.43 -7.54 -7.60
N ARG A 120 18.74 -8.50 -6.73
CA ARG A 120 19.73 -9.55 -7.00
C ARG A 120 19.25 -10.54 -8.07
N THR A 121 17.97 -10.88 -8.09
CA THR A 121 17.43 -11.87 -9.03
C THR A 121 17.12 -11.30 -10.40
N LEU A 122 16.64 -10.05 -10.48
CA LEU A 122 16.16 -9.44 -11.74
C LEU A 122 16.95 -8.19 -12.16
N GLY A 123 17.97 -7.78 -11.40
CA GLY A 123 18.84 -6.64 -11.70
C GLY A 123 18.21 -5.26 -11.43
N SER A 124 16.89 -5.18 -11.34
CA SER A 124 16.14 -3.93 -11.16
C SER A 124 14.92 -4.14 -10.26
N VAL A 125 14.60 -3.12 -9.46
CA VAL A 125 13.35 -3.00 -8.69
C VAL A 125 12.43 -1.92 -9.27
N SER A 126 12.68 -1.52 -10.51
CA SER A 126 11.85 -0.54 -11.21
C SER A 126 10.49 -1.13 -11.54
N VAL A 127 9.44 -0.40 -11.19
CA VAL A 127 8.04 -0.77 -11.47
C VAL A 127 7.79 -0.87 -12.98
N ASN A 128 8.52 -0.08 -13.78
CA ASN A 128 8.46 -0.11 -15.24
C ASN A 128 9.01 -1.41 -15.85
N THR A 129 9.70 -2.23 -15.07
CA THR A 129 10.25 -3.53 -15.51
C THR A 129 9.38 -4.72 -15.08
N VAL A 130 8.21 -4.47 -14.49
CA VAL A 130 7.27 -5.51 -14.03
C VAL A 130 6.44 -6.00 -15.21
N SER A 131 7.00 -6.96 -15.95
CA SER A 131 6.38 -7.55 -17.14
C SER A 131 6.41 -9.09 -17.21
N SER A 132 7.08 -9.74 -16.26
CA SER A 132 7.17 -11.20 -16.18
C SER A 132 6.52 -11.73 -14.89
N PRO A 133 6.01 -12.97 -14.86
CA PRO A 133 5.43 -13.56 -13.64
C PRO A 133 6.37 -13.49 -12.43
N ARG A 134 7.67 -13.69 -12.65
CA ARG A 134 8.68 -13.59 -11.59
C ARG A 134 8.83 -12.16 -11.06
N ALA A 135 8.82 -11.16 -11.93
CA ALA A 135 8.86 -9.75 -11.53
C ALA A 135 7.59 -9.35 -10.79
N GLU A 136 6.43 -9.81 -11.24
CA GLU A 136 5.14 -9.58 -10.59
C GLU A 136 5.09 -10.21 -9.18
N MET A 137 5.63 -11.42 -9.00
CA MET A 137 5.73 -12.02 -7.67
C MET A 137 6.56 -11.17 -6.70
N PHE A 138 7.75 -10.71 -7.11
CA PHE A 138 8.56 -9.83 -6.28
C PHE A 138 7.85 -8.51 -5.99
N TYR A 139 7.18 -7.93 -6.99
CA TYR A 139 6.39 -6.71 -6.84
C TYR A 139 5.31 -6.87 -5.78
N TRP A 140 4.48 -7.91 -5.87
CA TRP A 140 3.37 -8.13 -4.93
C TRP A 140 3.84 -8.51 -3.53
N ILE A 141 4.93 -9.28 -3.38
CA ILE A 141 5.55 -9.58 -2.07
C ILE A 141 6.07 -8.29 -1.42
N THR A 142 6.79 -7.46 -2.20
CA THR A 142 7.32 -6.18 -1.72
C THR A 142 6.19 -5.25 -1.29
N ILE A 143 5.11 -5.18 -2.08
CA ILE A 143 3.92 -4.41 -1.75
C ILE A 143 3.27 -4.89 -0.47
N MET A 144 3.12 -6.21 -0.29
CA MET A 144 2.52 -6.80 0.91
C MET A 144 3.32 -6.40 2.15
N PHE A 145 4.64 -6.62 2.17
CA PHE A 145 5.48 -6.21 3.30
C PHE A 145 5.45 -4.70 3.53
N SER A 146 5.41 -3.91 2.45
CA SER A 146 5.24 -2.46 2.56
C SER A 146 3.88 -2.06 3.14
N GLN A 147 2.80 -2.78 2.82
CA GLN A 147 1.47 -2.50 3.36
C GLN A 147 1.42 -2.83 4.85
N THR A 148 1.97 -3.98 5.25
CA THR A 148 2.00 -4.41 6.64
C THR A 148 2.91 -3.52 7.48
N LEU A 149 4.12 -3.21 6.99
CA LEU A 149 5.03 -2.28 7.65
C LEU A 149 4.38 -0.92 7.86
N GLY A 150 3.67 -0.41 6.86
CA GLY A 150 3.09 0.92 6.96
C GLY A 150 1.97 1.01 8.00
N THR A 151 1.14 -0.02 8.19
CA THR A 151 0.19 -0.03 9.33
C THR A 151 0.96 -0.03 10.65
N ALA A 152 1.87 -0.98 10.84
CA ALA A 152 2.66 -1.09 12.07
C ALA A 152 3.39 0.23 12.43
N LEU A 153 3.98 0.89 11.42
CA LEU A 153 4.69 2.16 11.59
C LEU A 153 3.74 3.33 11.84
N GLY A 154 2.57 3.33 11.20
CA GLY A 154 1.53 4.34 11.42
C GLY A 154 1.04 4.32 12.86
N ASP A 155 0.64 3.14 13.33
CA ASP A 155 0.16 2.89 14.68
C ASP A 155 1.26 3.13 15.71
N TRP A 156 2.50 2.69 15.44
CA TRP A 156 3.64 2.99 16.30
C TRP A 156 3.81 4.50 16.48
N THR A 157 3.67 5.28 15.40
CA THR A 157 3.85 6.73 15.43
C THR A 157 2.69 7.42 16.17
N ALA A 158 1.45 6.99 15.94
CA ALA A 158 0.28 7.56 16.58
C ALA A 158 0.21 7.20 18.07
N ASP A 159 0.37 5.92 18.41
CA ASP A 159 0.16 5.38 19.74
C ASP A 159 1.45 5.38 20.56
N SER A 160 2.46 4.60 20.14
CA SER A 160 3.65 4.34 20.96
C SER A 160 4.57 5.55 21.08
N ALA A 161 4.75 6.31 19.99
CA ALA A 161 5.49 7.56 19.99
C ALA A 161 4.65 8.75 20.51
N GLY A 162 3.35 8.54 20.74
CA GLY A 162 2.46 9.53 21.35
C GLY A 162 2.13 10.74 20.48
N MET A 163 2.28 10.65 19.15
CA MET A 163 2.00 11.78 18.26
C MET A 163 0.50 11.95 17.98
N GLY A 164 -0.32 10.94 18.29
CA GLY A 164 -1.74 10.88 17.91
C GLY A 164 -1.94 10.83 16.40
N TYR A 165 -3.19 10.67 15.96
CA TYR A 165 -3.47 10.48 14.53
C TYR A 165 -3.18 11.73 13.69
N THR A 166 -3.52 12.93 14.19
CA THR A 166 -3.27 14.18 13.45
C THR A 166 -1.78 14.51 13.36
N GLY A 167 -1.02 14.30 14.44
CA GLY A 167 0.42 14.48 14.46
C GLY A 167 1.14 13.50 13.55
N ALA A 168 0.77 12.21 13.60
CA ALA A 168 1.31 11.20 12.70
C ALA A 168 0.96 11.50 11.22
N ALA A 169 -0.27 11.94 10.92
CA ALA A 169 -0.67 12.35 9.58
C ALA A 169 0.16 13.54 9.06
N ALA A 170 0.43 14.52 9.91
CA ALA A 170 1.29 15.66 9.56
C ALA A 170 2.73 15.22 9.27
N ILE A 171 3.29 14.26 10.02
CA ILE A 171 4.62 13.71 9.79
C ILE A 171 4.69 13.01 8.43
N PHE A 172 3.81 12.03 8.18
CA PHE A 172 3.87 11.27 6.93
C PHE A 172 3.50 12.13 5.71
N GLY A 173 2.54 13.05 5.86
CA GLY A 173 2.23 14.05 4.83
C GLY A 173 3.41 14.98 4.53
N GLY A 174 4.11 15.45 5.57
CA GLY A 174 5.33 16.25 5.44
C GLY A 174 6.46 15.49 4.74
N LEU A 175 6.70 14.23 5.11
CA LEU A 175 7.69 13.38 4.45
C LEU A 175 7.36 13.16 2.97
N LEU A 176 6.10 12.95 2.62
CA LEU A 176 5.67 12.85 1.22
C LEU A 176 5.87 14.18 0.47
N ALA A 177 5.58 15.33 1.11
CA ALA A 177 5.85 16.64 0.52
C ALA A 177 7.36 16.84 0.27
N LEU A 178 8.23 16.42 1.19
CA LEU A 178 9.68 16.43 1.00
C LEU A 178 10.11 15.54 -0.17
N LEU A 179 9.47 14.39 -0.37
CA LEU A 179 9.74 13.54 -1.54
C LEU A 179 9.31 14.20 -2.86
N VAL A 180 8.20 14.95 -2.86
CA VAL A 180 7.79 15.76 -4.01
C VAL A 180 8.82 16.84 -4.31
N LEU A 181 9.30 17.56 -3.28
CA LEU A 181 10.38 18.54 -3.45
C LEU A 181 11.67 17.90 -3.96
N ALA A 182 12.04 16.73 -3.42
CA ALA A 182 13.20 15.98 -3.89
C ALA A 182 13.03 15.51 -5.34
N TYR A 183 11.81 15.14 -5.75
CA TYR A 183 11.50 14.77 -7.12
C TYR A 183 11.74 15.92 -8.10
N TYR A 184 11.34 17.14 -7.78
CA TYR A 184 11.54 18.27 -8.70
C TYR A 184 12.89 18.98 -8.53
N GLY A 185 13.48 18.93 -7.34
CA GLY A 185 14.70 19.69 -7.01
C GLY A 185 16.01 18.90 -7.08
N THR A 186 15.98 17.58 -7.25
CA THR A 186 17.19 16.75 -7.21
C THR A 186 17.28 15.74 -8.36
N LYS A 187 18.45 15.10 -8.49
CA LYS A 187 18.73 14.01 -9.44
C LYS A 187 18.66 12.62 -8.77
N ILE A 188 18.00 12.50 -7.62
CA ILE A 188 17.82 11.21 -6.93
C ILE A 188 17.06 10.25 -7.86
N SER A 189 17.40 8.96 -7.79
CA SER A 189 16.77 7.91 -8.59
C SER A 189 15.24 7.93 -8.47
N ARG A 190 14.56 7.96 -9.62
CA ARG A 190 13.09 7.93 -9.71
C ARG A 190 12.50 6.67 -9.07
N THR A 191 13.20 5.55 -9.21
CA THR A 191 12.83 4.28 -8.57
C THR A 191 12.91 4.36 -7.06
N LEU A 192 13.95 5.01 -6.51
CA LEU A 192 14.08 5.19 -5.06
C LEU A 192 12.96 6.08 -4.53
N LEU A 193 12.72 7.23 -5.18
CA LEU A 193 11.66 8.15 -4.79
C LEU A 193 10.27 7.51 -4.88
N PHE A 194 10.03 6.68 -5.91
CA PHE A 194 8.81 5.90 -6.03
C PHE A 194 8.62 4.98 -4.82
N TRP A 195 9.62 4.14 -4.49
CA TRP A 195 9.48 3.21 -3.38
C TRP A 195 9.34 3.93 -2.05
N ALA A 196 10.10 5.00 -1.82
CA ALA A 196 9.96 5.82 -0.62
C ALA A 196 8.54 6.40 -0.49
N ALA A 197 8.00 6.99 -1.57
CA ALA A 197 6.64 7.53 -1.56
C ALA A 197 5.60 6.42 -1.38
N PHE A 198 5.73 5.31 -2.11
CA PHE A 198 4.83 4.17 -2.01
C PHE A 198 4.78 3.60 -0.59
N ILE A 199 5.95 3.41 0.03
CA ILE A 199 6.06 2.94 1.40
C ILE A 199 5.43 3.94 2.37
N LEU A 200 5.68 5.25 2.23
CA LEU A 200 5.16 6.29 3.12
C LEU A 200 3.66 6.61 2.94
N THR A 201 3.08 6.34 1.76
CA THR A 201 1.61 6.47 1.59
C THR A 201 0.82 5.47 2.42
N ARG A 202 1.42 4.35 2.82
CA ARG A 202 0.75 3.36 3.67
C ARG A 202 0.55 3.84 5.12
N PRO A 203 1.58 4.24 5.87
CA PRO A 203 1.39 4.74 7.22
C PRO A 203 0.52 5.99 7.25
N LEU A 204 0.61 6.87 6.23
CA LEU A 204 -0.34 7.97 6.09
C LEU A 204 -1.78 7.43 5.98
N GLY A 205 -2.01 6.46 5.09
CA GLY A 205 -3.34 5.87 4.91
C GLY A 205 -3.89 5.19 6.16
N ALA A 206 -3.04 4.46 6.89
CA ALA A 206 -3.40 3.81 8.15
C ALA A 206 -3.82 4.83 9.20
N VAL A 207 -2.96 5.82 9.45
CA VAL A 207 -3.23 6.89 10.42
C VAL A 207 -4.47 7.70 10.06
N VAL A 208 -4.70 7.99 8.78
CA VAL A 208 -5.92 8.67 8.33
C VAL A 208 -7.15 7.76 8.51
N GLY A 209 -7.03 6.46 8.24
CA GLY A 209 -8.11 5.50 8.43
C GLY A 209 -8.55 5.42 9.90
N ASP A 210 -7.57 5.28 10.78
CA ASP A 210 -7.77 5.33 12.23
C ASP A 210 -8.34 6.67 12.69
N PHE A 211 -7.83 7.79 12.17
CA PHE A 211 -8.41 9.09 12.46
C PHE A 211 -9.88 9.16 12.09
N LEU A 212 -10.29 8.57 10.97
CA LEU A 212 -11.70 8.56 10.56
C LEU A 212 -12.54 7.71 11.52
N ASP A 213 -12.08 6.52 11.90
CA ASP A 213 -12.95 5.51 12.52
C ASP A 213 -12.88 5.39 14.06
N LYS A 214 -11.75 5.77 14.67
CA LYS A 214 -11.54 5.57 16.11
C LYS A 214 -12.37 6.56 16.93
N PRO A 215 -12.70 6.24 18.19
CA PRO A 215 -13.51 7.11 19.04
C PRO A 215 -12.91 8.50 19.26
N LEU A 216 -13.77 9.50 19.52
CA LEU A 216 -13.35 10.86 19.88
C LEU A 216 -12.41 10.88 21.09
N SER A 217 -12.64 9.98 22.07
CA SER A 217 -11.79 9.85 23.26
C SER A 217 -10.38 9.34 22.98
N ALA A 218 -10.16 8.73 21.81
CA ALA A 218 -8.85 8.32 21.30
C ALA A 218 -8.29 9.30 20.26
N GLY A 219 -8.96 10.43 20.02
CA GLY A 219 -8.52 11.44 19.05
C GLY A 219 -8.95 11.19 17.60
N GLY A 220 -9.84 10.22 17.35
CA GLY A 220 -10.47 10.00 16.04
C GLY A 220 -11.76 10.79 15.85
N LEU A 221 -12.46 10.56 14.73
CA LEU A 221 -13.72 11.23 14.34
C LEU A 221 -14.97 10.37 14.61
N ALA A 222 -14.80 9.14 15.08
CA ALA A 222 -15.88 8.20 15.39
C ALA A 222 -16.83 7.92 14.22
N LEU A 223 -16.33 7.94 12.97
CA LEU A 223 -17.10 7.45 11.82
C LEU A 223 -17.23 5.93 11.87
N SER A 224 -18.33 5.39 11.37
CA SER A 224 -18.47 3.94 11.28
C SER A 224 -17.46 3.37 10.28
N ARG A 225 -16.77 2.28 10.63
CA ARG A 225 -15.79 1.61 9.75
C ARG A 225 -16.39 1.24 8.40
N TYR A 226 -17.64 0.77 8.40
CA TYR A 226 -18.40 0.49 7.19
C TYR A 226 -18.66 1.75 6.36
N GLY A 227 -19.10 2.84 7.00
CA GLY A 227 -19.38 4.11 6.32
C GLY A 227 -18.12 4.72 5.70
N ALA A 228 -17.02 4.76 6.46
CA ALA A 228 -15.72 5.20 5.98
C ALA A 228 -15.25 4.35 4.78
N SER A 229 -15.34 3.02 4.89
CA SER A 229 -14.95 2.11 3.81
C SER A 229 -15.78 2.30 2.54
N ILE A 230 -17.11 2.45 2.66
CA ILE A 230 -18.00 2.69 1.52
C ILE A 230 -17.68 4.04 0.86
N ALA A 231 -17.47 5.10 1.65
CA ALA A 231 -17.14 6.41 1.13
C ALA A 231 -15.79 6.42 0.38
N LEU A 232 -14.77 5.75 0.93
CA LEU A 232 -13.45 5.63 0.29
C LEU A 232 -13.52 4.80 -1.00
N LEU A 233 -14.29 3.70 -1.00
CA LEU A 233 -14.51 2.91 -2.21
C LEU A 233 -15.23 3.74 -3.28
N ALA A 234 -16.27 4.48 -2.92
CA ALA A 234 -16.98 5.37 -3.84
C ALA A 234 -16.03 6.44 -4.41
N PHE A 235 -15.22 7.06 -3.56
CA PHE A 235 -14.21 8.02 -3.99
C PHE A 235 -13.21 7.41 -4.98
N MET A 236 -12.70 6.21 -4.70
CA MET A 236 -11.79 5.50 -5.63
C MET A 236 -12.44 5.25 -6.99
N LEU A 237 -13.69 4.77 -7.01
CA LEU A 237 -14.42 4.54 -8.26
C LEU A 237 -14.62 5.84 -9.05
N CYS A 238 -15.03 6.93 -8.39
CA CYS A 238 -15.14 8.24 -9.02
C CYS A 238 -13.80 8.74 -9.57
N ALA A 239 -12.72 8.62 -8.78
CA ALA A 239 -11.39 9.02 -9.19
C ALA A 239 -10.89 8.19 -10.40
N MET A 240 -11.20 6.89 -10.46
CA MET A 240 -10.87 6.05 -11.62
C MET A 240 -11.62 6.46 -12.90
N LEU A 241 -12.83 7.02 -12.78
CA LEU A 241 -13.59 7.53 -13.92
C LEU A 241 -13.05 8.88 -14.41
N VAL A 242 -12.62 9.75 -13.48
CA VAL A 242 -12.06 11.07 -13.79
C VAL A 242 -10.63 10.98 -14.32
N PHE A 243 -9.79 10.16 -13.68
CA PHE A 243 -8.38 10.00 -14.02
C PHE A 243 -8.16 8.74 -14.86
N ARG A 244 -7.99 8.92 -16.17
CA ARG A 244 -7.73 7.81 -17.11
C ARG A 244 -6.45 7.06 -16.75
N GLN A 245 -6.60 5.82 -16.32
CA GLN A 245 -5.49 4.93 -15.97
C GLN A 245 -4.89 4.30 -17.24
N ARG A 246 -3.57 4.42 -17.42
CA ARG A 246 -2.81 3.78 -18.51
C ARG A 246 -1.72 2.89 -17.93
N ALA A 247 -1.28 1.92 -18.71
CA ALA A 247 -0.14 1.09 -18.34
C ALA A 247 1.14 1.95 -18.29
N ALA A 248 2.02 1.69 -17.33
CA ALA A 248 3.32 2.33 -17.30
C ALA A 248 4.13 1.90 -18.54
N THR A 249 4.55 2.89 -19.33
CA THR A 249 5.51 2.68 -20.41
C THR A 249 6.89 2.46 -19.82
N ALA A 250 7.62 1.46 -20.32
CA ALA A 250 9.03 1.29 -20.03
C ALA A 250 9.80 2.53 -20.53
N SER A 251 10.04 3.49 -19.64
CA SER A 251 10.96 4.59 -19.92
C SER A 251 12.38 4.03 -19.90
N HIS A 252 13.00 3.89 -21.07
CA HIS A 252 14.44 3.66 -21.21
C HIS A 252 15.25 4.84 -20.67
#